data_AF-A0A7V5ZHR1-F1
#
_entry.id   AF-A0A7V5ZHR1-F1
#
_cell.length_a   1.000
_cell.length_b   1.000
_cell.length_c   1.000
_cell.angle_alpha   90.00
_cell.angle_beta   90.00
_cell.angle_gamma   90.00
#
_symmetry.space_group_name_H-M   'P 1'
#
loop_
_entity.id
_entity.type
_entity.pdbx_description
1 polymer ?
#
loop_
_entity_poly.entity_id
_entity_poly.type
_entity_poly.pdbx_seq_one_letter_code
_entity_poly.pdbx_strand_id
1 'polypeptide(L)'
;MHQAAERHLSRLRAVCAAFLATLVVYGAVVTVVAPPIPPPLPQSAGLAWGLLALALLNLVTLMPVYRAMMAGPRRVHGVDRRIEPLLLAHLQAHIVAYARLEVVSVLGLVLFFAAAREDWFWIFTGAAAVGMLLLWPTREKVASLVEGPAASG
;
A
#
# COMPACT_ATOMS: atom_id res chain seq x y z
N MET A 1 -19.51 -20.22 -3.55
CA MET A 1 -18.77 -19.30 -2.65
C MET A 1 -17.26 -19.42 -2.81
N HIS A 2 -16.68 -20.62 -2.71
CA HIS A 2 -15.22 -20.84 -2.86
C HIS A 2 -14.63 -20.25 -4.16
N GLN A 3 -15.25 -20.51 -5.31
CA GLN A 3 -14.77 -20.01 -6.62
C GLN A 3 -14.79 -18.47 -6.74
N ALA A 4 -15.75 -17.78 -6.11
CA ALA A 4 -15.83 -16.31 -6.17
C ALA A 4 -14.73 -15.67 -5.31
N ALA A 5 -14.48 -16.22 -4.12
CA ALA A 5 -13.40 -15.79 -3.23
C ALA A 5 -12.03 -16.04 -3.87
N GLU A 6 -11.83 -17.17 -4.56
CA GLU A 6 -10.58 -17.48 -5.27
C GLU A 6 -10.33 -16.53 -6.45
N ARG A 7 -11.35 -16.27 -7.30
CA ARG A 7 -11.23 -15.28 -8.38
C ARG A 7 -10.89 -13.90 -7.84
N HIS A 8 -11.52 -13.51 -6.74
CA HIS A 8 -11.26 -12.24 -6.08
C HIS A 8 -9.81 -12.17 -5.53
N LEU A 9 -9.35 -13.21 -4.86
CA LEU A 9 -7.97 -13.31 -4.36
C LEU A 9 -6.94 -13.22 -5.47
N SER A 10 -7.15 -13.94 -6.58
CA SER A 10 -6.27 -13.88 -7.75
C SER A 10 -6.22 -12.47 -8.34
N ARG A 11 -7.37 -11.79 -8.43
CA ARG A 11 -7.45 -10.39 -8.87
C ARG A 11 -6.69 -9.45 -7.94
N LEU A 12 -6.86 -9.60 -6.62
CA LEU A 12 -6.12 -8.81 -5.63
C LEU A 12 -4.61 -9.03 -5.77
N ARG A 13 -4.17 -10.28 -5.86
CA ARG A 13 -2.74 -10.60 -6.03
C ARG A 13 -2.16 -10.00 -7.30
N ALA A 14 -2.88 -10.07 -8.41
CA ALA A 14 -2.44 -9.48 -9.67
C ALA A 14 -2.25 -7.95 -9.53
N VAL A 15 -3.21 -7.27 -8.91
CA VAL A 15 -3.13 -5.82 -8.66
C VAL A 15 -1.99 -5.48 -7.70
N CYS A 16 -1.88 -6.18 -6.56
CA CYS A 16 -0.82 -5.97 -5.59
C CYS A 16 0.57 -6.25 -6.16
N ALA A 17 0.71 -7.30 -6.99
CA ALA A 17 1.96 -7.61 -7.68
C ALA A 17 2.32 -6.53 -8.70
N ALA A 18 1.35 -5.94 -9.40
CA ALA A 18 1.60 -4.84 -10.33
C ALA A 18 2.16 -3.61 -9.61
N PHE A 19 1.62 -3.25 -8.44
CA PHE A 19 2.17 -2.17 -7.60
C PHE A 19 3.54 -2.53 -7.01
N LEU A 20 3.81 -3.78 -6.63
CA LEU A 20 5.17 -4.14 -6.20
C LEU A 20 6.17 -4.04 -7.35
N ALA A 21 5.75 -4.38 -8.57
CA ALA A 21 6.61 -4.30 -9.75
C ALA A 21 7.01 -2.85 -10.06
N THR A 22 6.15 -1.86 -9.82
CA THR A 22 6.52 -0.44 -10.02
C THR A 22 7.63 -0.01 -9.06
N LEU A 23 7.65 -0.50 -7.81
CA LEU A 23 8.76 -0.25 -6.88
C LEU A 23 10.10 -0.79 -7.42
N VAL A 24 10.08 -1.96 -8.07
CA VAL A 24 11.28 -2.53 -8.72
C VAL A 24 11.73 -1.65 -9.87
N VAL A 25 10.81 -1.14 -10.68
CA VAL A 25 11.13 -0.19 -11.76
C VAL A 25 11.76 1.07 -11.20
N TYR A 26 11.24 1.64 -10.11
CA TYR A 26 11.83 2.82 -9.47
C TYR A 26 13.24 2.53 -8.93
N GLY A 27 13.46 1.36 -8.31
CA GLY A 27 14.78 0.94 -7.86
C GLY A 27 15.76 0.78 -9.03
N ALA A 28 15.30 0.23 -10.16
CA ALA A 28 16.11 0.13 -11.38
C ALA A 28 16.48 1.53 -11.92
N VAL A 29 15.55 2.50 -11.90
CA VAL A 29 15.84 3.88 -12.31
C VAL A 29 16.93 4.48 -11.43
N VAL A 30 16.82 4.36 -10.10
CA VAL A 30 17.78 4.96 -9.15
C VAL A 30 19.17 4.34 -9.27
N THR A 31 19.26 3.05 -9.58
CA THR A 31 20.55 2.35 -9.73
C THR A 31 21.25 2.62 -11.07
N VAL A 32 20.50 2.96 -12.11
CA VAL A 32 21.05 3.20 -13.47
C VAL A 32 21.28 4.69 -13.74
N VAL A 33 20.44 5.57 -13.18
CA VAL A 33 20.50 7.01 -13.44
C VAL A 33 21.40 7.69 -12.42
N ALA A 34 22.40 8.44 -12.92
CA ALA A 34 23.26 9.23 -12.04
C ALA A 34 22.46 10.36 -11.36
N PRO A 35 22.69 10.63 -10.06
CA PRO A 35 22.01 11.71 -9.37
C PRO A 35 22.46 13.07 -9.93
N PRO A 36 21.56 14.08 -9.95
CA PRO A 36 21.89 15.40 -10.49
C PRO A 36 22.89 16.13 -9.58
N ILE A 37 23.91 16.73 -10.19
CA ILE A 37 24.95 17.52 -9.52
C ILE A 37 25.01 18.90 -10.22
N PRO A 38 24.84 20.02 -9.50
CA PRO A 38 24.53 20.14 -8.07
C PRO A 38 23.08 19.75 -7.72
N PRO A 39 22.79 19.37 -6.47
CA PRO A 39 21.44 19.01 -6.04
C PRO A 39 20.51 20.25 -6.06
N PRO A 40 19.30 20.12 -6.65
CA PRO A 40 18.30 21.19 -6.65
C PRO A 40 17.80 21.62 -5.26
N LEU A 41 17.74 20.71 -4.28
CA LEU A 41 17.21 20.95 -2.94
C LEU A 41 18.32 20.84 -1.87
N PRO A 42 18.38 21.78 -0.90
CA PRO A 42 19.32 21.70 0.21
C PRO A 42 19.05 20.48 1.09
N GLN A 43 20.14 19.79 1.46
CA GLN A 43 20.11 18.57 2.26
C GLN A 43 20.02 18.86 3.77
N SER A 44 19.01 19.62 4.19
CA SER A 44 18.85 19.96 5.62
C SER A 44 18.34 18.75 6.43
N ALA A 45 18.90 18.55 7.63
CA ALA A 45 18.46 17.50 8.54
C ALA A 45 16.97 17.64 8.91
N GLY A 46 16.48 18.88 9.05
CA GLY A 46 15.07 19.15 9.37
C GLY A 46 14.11 18.67 8.28
N LEU A 47 14.46 18.83 7.01
CA LEU A 47 13.65 18.34 5.88
C LEU A 47 13.56 16.81 5.91
N ALA A 48 14.69 16.13 6.13
CA ALA A 48 14.75 14.66 6.21
C ALA A 48 13.84 14.13 7.32
N TRP A 49 13.93 14.71 8.52
CA TRP A 49 13.10 14.30 9.66
C TRP A 49 11.62 14.56 9.44
N GLY A 50 11.25 15.71 8.84
CA GLY A 50 9.86 16.02 8.51
C GLY A 50 9.26 15.03 7.51
N LEU A 51 9.99 14.69 6.46
CA LEU A 51 9.54 13.73 5.45
C LEU A 51 9.47 12.31 6.02
N LEU A 52 10.45 11.90 6.82
CA LEU A 52 10.43 10.62 7.51
C LEU A 52 9.22 10.50 8.45
N ALA A 53 8.94 11.54 9.24
CA ALA A 53 7.76 11.58 10.09
C ALA A 53 6.46 11.43 9.29
N LEU A 54 6.36 12.07 8.12
CA LEU A 54 5.20 11.93 7.23
C LEU A 54 5.04 10.50 6.71
N ALA A 55 6.12 9.84 6.30
CA ALA A 55 6.08 8.46 5.84
C ALA A 55 5.70 7.48 6.96
N LEU A 56 6.26 7.67 8.16
CA LEU A 56 5.91 6.88 9.34
C LEU A 56 4.42 7.09 9.71
N LEU A 57 3.93 8.33 9.68
CA LEU A 57 2.53 8.62 9.90
C LEU A 57 1.63 7.94 8.85
N ASN A 58 2.05 7.92 7.59
CA ASN A 58 1.33 7.22 6.53
C ASN A 58 1.26 5.70 6.79
N LEU A 59 2.36 5.10 7.25
CA LEU A 59 2.40 3.68 7.64
C LEU A 59 1.50 3.39 8.85
N VAL A 60 1.59 4.17 9.92
CA VAL A 60 0.81 3.96 11.14
C VAL A 60 -0.69 4.14 10.89
N THR A 61 -1.08 5.06 10.00
CA THR A 61 -2.48 5.33 9.66
C THR A 61 -3.02 4.40 8.57
N LEU A 62 -2.20 3.55 7.96
CA LEU A 62 -2.60 2.67 6.88
C LEU A 62 -3.71 1.69 7.32
N MET A 63 -3.47 0.94 8.40
CA MET A 63 -4.42 -0.06 8.89
C MET A 63 -5.69 0.54 9.50
N PRO A 64 -5.63 1.62 10.31
CA PRO A 64 -6.83 2.32 10.78
C PRO A 64 -7.74 2.79 9.65
N VAL A 65 -7.18 3.44 8.62
CA VAL A 65 -7.96 3.93 7.47
C VAL A 65 -8.53 2.77 6.68
N TYR A 66 -7.75 1.72 6.44
CA TYR A 66 -8.22 0.51 5.78
C TYR A 66 -9.42 -0.12 6.51
N ARG A 67 -9.35 -0.22 7.85
CA ARG A 67 -10.45 -0.73 8.68
C ARG A 67 -11.68 0.17 8.60
N ALA A 68 -11.50 1.49 8.61
CA ALA A 68 -12.59 2.45 8.48
C ALA A 68 -13.32 2.30 7.14
N MET A 69 -12.58 2.14 6.04
CA MET A 69 -13.16 1.89 4.70
C MET A 69 -14.01 0.61 4.66
N MET A 70 -13.61 -0.42 5.42
CA MET A 70 -14.34 -1.70 5.48
C MET A 70 -15.51 -1.70 6.46
N ALA A 71 -15.61 -0.73 7.38
CA ALA A 71 -16.62 -0.74 8.44
C ALA A 71 -18.05 -0.64 7.90
N GLY A 72 -18.32 0.27 6.96
CA GLY A 72 -19.62 0.43 6.30
C GLY A 72 -20.03 -0.82 5.49
N PRO A 73 -19.20 -1.28 4.54
CA PRO A 73 -19.46 -2.48 3.75
C PRO A 73 -19.72 -3.73 4.59
N ARG A 74 -19.00 -3.91 5.71
CA ARG A 74 -19.23 -5.02 6.63
C ARG A 74 -20.60 -4.95 7.32
N ARG A 75 -21.04 -3.75 7.72
CA ARG A 75 -22.39 -3.55 8.28
C ARG A 75 -23.48 -3.87 7.27
N VAL A 76 -23.33 -3.42 6.03
CA VAL A 76 -24.29 -3.71 4.94
C VAL A 76 -24.34 -5.21 4.65
N HIS A 77 -23.19 -5.89 4.61
CA HIS A 77 -23.13 -7.34 4.43
C HIS A 77 -23.82 -8.10 5.58
N GLY A 78 -23.68 -7.63 6.82
CA GLY A 78 -24.38 -8.22 7.97
C GLY A 78 -25.91 -8.20 7.86
N VAL A 79 -26.47 -7.23 7.11
CA VAL A 79 -27.92 -7.08 6.91
C VAL A 79 -28.39 -7.82 5.65
N ASP A 80 -27.76 -7.57 4.50
CA ASP A 80 -28.25 -8.04 3.18
C ASP A 80 -27.61 -9.38 2.76
N ARG A 81 -26.57 -9.84 3.47
CA ARG A 81 -25.77 -11.06 3.17
C ARG A 81 -25.21 -11.17 1.74
N ARG A 82 -25.32 -10.12 0.92
CA ARG A 82 -24.73 -10.05 -0.41
C ARG A 82 -23.21 -9.90 -0.32
N ILE A 83 -22.49 -10.79 -0.99
CA ILE A 83 -21.02 -10.89 -0.90
C ILE A 83 -20.33 -9.97 -1.92
N GLU A 84 -20.93 -9.79 -3.10
CA GLU A 84 -20.38 -8.99 -4.19
C GLU A 84 -20.02 -7.54 -3.78
N PRO A 85 -20.90 -6.76 -3.13
CA PRO A 85 -20.56 -5.40 -2.70
C PRO A 85 -19.44 -5.37 -1.65
N LEU A 86 -19.36 -6.40 -0.79
CA LEU A 86 -18.28 -6.53 0.19
C LEU A 86 -16.94 -6.79 -0.49
N LEU A 87 -16.90 -7.68 -1.48
CA LEU A 87 -15.69 -7.96 -2.25
C LEU A 87 -15.24 -6.74 -3.07
N LEU A 88 -16.17 -5.99 -3.68
CA LEU A 88 -15.82 -4.76 -4.39
C LEU A 88 -15.23 -3.70 -3.44
N ALA A 89 -15.83 -3.49 -2.28
CA ALA A 89 -15.29 -2.57 -1.29
C ALA A 89 -13.91 -3.03 -0.78
N HIS A 90 -13.70 -4.34 -0.62
CA HIS A 90 -12.42 -4.90 -0.23
C HIS A 90 -11.32 -4.67 -1.28
N LEU A 91 -11.66 -4.80 -2.57
CA LEU A 91 -10.76 -4.44 -3.67
C LEU A 91 -10.41 -2.96 -3.65
N GLN A 92 -11.41 -2.09 -3.50
CA GLN A 92 -11.20 -0.64 -3.44
C GLN A 92 -10.32 -0.25 -2.25
N ALA A 93 -10.55 -0.82 -1.07
CA ALA A 93 -9.73 -0.57 0.10
C ALA A 93 -8.26 -0.97 -0.12
N HIS A 94 -8.01 -2.10 -0.79
CA HIS A 94 -6.65 -2.49 -1.18
C HIS A 94 -6.01 -1.53 -2.17
N ILE A 95 -6.73 -1.14 -3.23
CA ILE A 95 -6.22 -0.20 -4.23
C ILE A 95 -5.85 1.13 -3.58
N VAL A 96 -6.72 1.68 -2.72
CA VAL A 96 -6.44 2.95 -2.03
C VAL A 96 -5.25 2.82 -1.09
N ALA A 97 -5.15 1.72 -0.34
CA ALA A 97 -4.02 1.51 0.56
C ALA A 97 -2.70 1.35 -0.20
N TYR A 98 -2.68 0.61 -1.31
CA TYR A 98 -1.51 0.45 -2.16
C TYR A 98 -1.14 1.76 -2.87
N ALA A 99 -2.11 2.51 -3.38
CA ALA A 99 -1.86 3.82 -3.97
C ALA A 99 -1.24 4.81 -2.96
N ARG A 100 -1.66 4.77 -1.69
CA ARG A 100 -1.03 5.58 -0.63
C ARG A 100 0.43 5.21 -0.39
N LEU A 101 0.78 3.92 -0.48
CA LEU A 101 2.16 3.46 -0.34
C LEU A 101 2.98 3.78 -1.60
N GLU A 102 2.37 3.68 -2.77
CA GLU A 102 2.97 4.08 -4.04
C GLU A 102 3.40 5.55 -4.01
N VAL A 103 2.53 6.43 -3.51
CA VAL A 103 2.84 7.86 -3.35
C VAL A 103 4.06 8.08 -2.44
N VAL A 104 4.28 7.23 -1.42
CA VAL A 104 5.49 7.33 -0.58
C VAL A 104 6.74 6.94 -1.36
N SER A 105 6.69 5.88 -2.17
CA SER A 105 7.84 5.50 -3.00
C SER A 105 8.11 6.53 -4.09
N VAL A 106 7.07 7.07 -4.74
CA VAL A 106 7.20 8.17 -5.70
C VAL A 106 7.80 9.40 -5.03
N LEU A 107 7.41 9.73 -3.80
CA LEU A 107 8.06 10.80 -3.03
C LEU A 107 9.55 10.50 -2.83
N GLY A 108 9.91 9.26 -2.49
CA GLY A 108 11.31 8.81 -2.42
C GLY A 108 12.06 9.03 -3.74
N LEU A 109 11.44 8.72 -4.87
CA LEU A 109 12.03 8.91 -6.21
C LEU A 109 12.21 10.38 -6.55
N VAL A 110 11.22 11.22 -6.23
CA VAL A 110 11.32 12.68 -6.39
C VAL A 110 12.47 13.22 -5.55
N LEU A 111 12.63 12.74 -4.30
CA LEU A 111 13.71 13.14 -3.42
C LEU A 111 15.10 12.71 -3.93
N PHE A 112 15.20 11.56 -4.58
CA PHE A 112 16.43 11.16 -5.26
C PHE A 112 16.86 12.21 -6.30
N PHE A 113 15.96 12.60 -7.20
CA PHE A 113 16.25 13.63 -8.22
C PHE A 113 16.42 15.03 -7.63
N ALA A 114 15.76 15.34 -6.52
CA ALA A 114 15.78 16.67 -5.95
C ALA A 114 16.97 16.91 -5.01
N ALA A 115 17.31 15.94 -4.18
CA ALA A 115 18.37 16.07 -3.17
C ALA A 115 19.66 15.33 -3.56
N ALA A 116 19.67 14.58 -4.67
CA ALA A 116 20.79 13.73 -5.09
C ALA A 116 21.15 12.65 -4.05
N ARG A 117 20.14 12.18 -3.30
CA ARG A 117 20.31 11.27 -2.15
C ARG A 117 19.62 9.94 -2.38
N GLU A 118 20.42 8.92 -2.66
CA GLU A 118 19.96 7.55 -2.85
C GLU A 118 19.43 6.92 -1.55
N ASP A 119 20.04 7.25 -0.41
CA ASP A 119 19.63 6.72 0.88
C ASP A 119 18.19 7.11 1.26
N TRP A 120 17.76 8.32 0.90
CA TRP A 120 16.38 8.77 1.10
C TRP A 120 15.41 7.93 0.28
N PHE A 121 15.71 7.68 -0.99
CA PHE A 121 14.89 6.82 -1.83
C PHE A 121 14.68 5.43 -1.20
N TRP A 122 15.77 4.78 -0.76
CA TRP A 122 15.66 3.44 -0.17
C TRP A 122 14.86 3.42 1.13
N ILE A 123 14.92 4.47 1.94
CA ILE A 123 14.10 4.58 3.16
C ILE A 123 12.61 4.63 2.81
N PHE A 124 12.21 5.52 1.90
CA PHE A 124 10.79 5.70 1.54
C PHE A 124 10.24 4.51 0.75
N THR A 125 10.98 4.02 -0.23
CA THR A 125 10.59 2.85 -1.04
C THR A 125 10.59 1.58 -0.20
N GLY A 126 11.56 1.41 0.71
CA GLY A 126 11.58 0.30 1.66
C GLY A 126 10.38 0.31 2.60
N ALA A 127 10.03 1.48 3.16
CA ALA A 127 8.83 1.66 3.97
C ALA A 127 7.55 1.30 3.19
N ALA A 128 7.43 1.77 1.95
CA ALA A 128 6.32 1.44 1.06
C ALA A 128 6.21 -0.08 0.81
N ALA A 129 7.33 -0.73 0.48
CA ALA A 129 7.40 -2.16 0.24
C ALA A 129 6.97 -2.97 1.47
N VAL A 130 7.45 -2.61 2.67
CA VAL A 130 7.03 -3.24 3.93
C VAL A 130 5.51 -3.08 4.14
N GLY A 131 4.97 -1.89 3.91
CA GLY A 131 3.52 -1.65 3.99
C GLY A 131 2.72 -2.51 3.02
N MET A 132 3.20 -2.67 1.78
CA MET A 132 2.53 -3.49 0.76
C MET A 132 2.55 -4.97 1.15
N LEU A 133 3.69 -5.47 1.63
CA LEU A 133 3.83 -6.85 2.10
C LEU A 133 2.95 -7.14 3.32
N LEU A 134 2.82 -6.22 4.27
CA LEU A 134 1.90 -6.35 5.41
C LEU A 134 0.43 -6.49 4.96
N LEU A 135 0.06 -5.74 3.93
CA LEU A 135 -1.26 -5.80 3.31
C LEU A 135 -1.42 -6.90 2.27
N TRP A 136 -0.44 -7.79 2.11
CA TRP A 136 -0.52 -8.83 1.08
C TRP A 136 -1.78 -9.70 1.25
N PRO A 137 -2.53 -9.94 0.15
CA PRO A 137 -3.77 -10.69 0.20
C PRO A 137 -3.49 -12.20 0.36
N THR A 138 -3.88 -12.74 1.52
CA THR A 138 -3.81 -14.16 1.85
C THR A 138 -5.18 -14.82 1.77
N ARG A 139 -5.20 -16.14 1.59
CA ARG A 139 -6.46 -16.93 1.57
C ARG A 139 -7.25 -16.74 2.87
N GLU A 140 -6.57 -16.77 4.02
CA GLU A 140 -7.16 -16.58 5.35
C GLU A 140 -7.82 -15.21 5.52
N LYS A 141 -7.18 -14.14 5.04
CA LYS A 141 -7.75 -12.77 5.12
C LYS A 141 -9.03 -12.66 4.28
N VAL A 142 -9.07 -13.28 3.11
CA VAL A 142 -10.26 -13.26 2.22
C VAL A 142 -11.35 -14.21 2.75
N ALA A 143 -10.99 -15.38 3.30
CA ALA A 143 -11.95 -16.31 3.90
C ALA A 143 -12.64 -15.71 5.13
N SER A 144 -11.88 -15.11 6.05
CA SER A 144 -12.43 -14.44 7.24
C SER A 144 -13.34 -13.25 6.93
N LEU A 145 -13.21 -12.65 5.74
CA LEU A 145 -14.14 -11.62 5.26
C LEU A 145 -15.48 -12.18 4.81
N VAL A 146 -15.50 -13.40 4.26
CA VAL A 146 -16.72 -14.04 3.73
C VAL A 146 -17.47 -14.81 4.81
N GLU A 147 -16.77 -15.32 5.82
CA GLU A 147 -17.38 -16.11 6.90
C GLU A 147 -18.14 -15.26 7.93
N GLY A 148 -17.81 -13.96 8.04
CA GLY A 148 -18.45 -13.04 9.00
C GLY A 148 -18.26 -13.46 10.47
N PRO A 149 -18.73 -12.66 11.45
CA PRO A 149 -18.56 -12.95 12.88
C PRO A 149 -19.38 -14.14 13.42
N ALA A 150 -19.86 -15.06 12.58
CA ALA A 150 -20.71 -16.17 12.99
C ALA A 150 -19.96 -17.48 13.28
N ALA A 151 -18.63 -17.51 13.13
CA ALA A 151 -17.80 -18.71 13.28
C ALA A 151 -16.88 -18.71 14.52
N SER A 152 -17.05 -17.76 15.43
CA SER A 152 -16.42 -17.80 16.75
C SER A 152 -17.46 -17.35 17.77
N GLY A 153 -18.18 -18.33 18.33
CA GLY A 153 -18.96 -18.16 19.55
C GLY A 153 -18.09 -17.84 20.75
#